data_AF-A0A3D4JG12-F1
#
_entry.id   AF-A0A3D4JG12-F1
#
_cell.length_a   1.000
_cell.length_b   1.000
_cell.length_c   1.000
_cell.angle_alpha   90.00
_cell.angle_beta   90.00
_cell.angle_gamma   90.00
#
_symmetry.space_group_name_H-M   'P 1'
#
loop_
_entity.id
_entity.type
_entity.pdbx_description
1 polymer ?
#
loop_
_entity_poly.entity_id
_entity_poly.type
_entity_poly.pdbx_seq_one_letter_code
_entity_poly.pdbx_strand_id
1 'polypeptide(L)'
;QILVILIVILFSIGIGFSLFEQVGNSLLNFPTPRFSEGKFQPGTTTITDILKYGLNFELPQIKRFISANLGFAIGLISLFIAFYLWHRAGKNKLSVFIINTYLIIGFILSPLLHLGESTINCQQDIILSHENLGNYLAEIVPANSLVYWDGGNAYTPMIYVPHARIFPPQINNGYTYHIGGDPDTLYYFSHWNSELDARWRSEADIFIIEAKRYPNWKDFLNPLEFQEFPKPTASPACSEGAELRIFQRIP
;
A
#
# COMPACT_ATOMS: atom_id res chain seq x y z
N GLN A 1 20.67 -10.16 -32.52
CA GLN A 1 19.90 -8.89 -32.60
C GLN A 1 18.49 -9.07 -32.04
N ILE A 2 17.70 -10.03 -32.55
CA ILE A 2 16.34 -10.35 -32.04
C ILE A 2 16.32 -10.58 -30.52
N LEU A 3 17.27 -11.37 -30.00
CA LEU A 3 17.38 -11.62 -28.56
C LEU A 3 17.55 -10.33 -27.73
N VAL A 4 18.36 -9.39 -28.21
CA VAL A 4 18.62 -8.11 -27.51
C VAL A 4 17.35 -7.24 -27.49
N ILE A 5 16.62 -7.20 -28.61
CA ILE A 5 15.34 -6.48 -28.70
C ILE A 5 14.33 -7.08 -27.71
N LEU A 6 14.22 -8.40 -27.67
CA LEU A 6 13.32 -9.10 -26.76
C LEU A 6 13.68 -8.88 -25.29
N ILE A 7 14.98 -8.90 -24.95
CA ILE A 7 15.47 -8.55 -23.61
C ILE A 7 15.07 -7.14 -23.22
N VAL A 8 15.29 -6.14 -24.09
CA VAL A 8 14.91 -4.74 -23.80
C VAL A 8 13.41 -4.61 -23.55
N ILE A 9 12.59 -5.26 -24.36
CA ILE A 9 11.13 -5.23 -24.17
C ILE A 9 10.74 -5.88 -22.84
N LEU A 10 11.22 -7.10 -22.56
CA LEU A 10 10.88 -7.81 -21.33
C LEU A 10 11.37 -7.08 -20.08
N PHE A 11 12.60 -6.55 -20.09
CA PHE A 11 13.13 -5.77 -18.97
C PHE A 11 12.32 -4.49 -18.77
N SER A 12 11.93 -3.79 -19.83
CA SER A 12 11.16 -2.55 -19.69
C SER A 12 9.76 -2.82 -19.15
N ILE A 13 9.11 -3.91 -19.61
CA ILE A 13 7.83 -4.37 -19.04
C ILE A 13 8.01 -4.74 -17.56
N GLY A 14 9.06 -5.50 -17.22
CA GLY A 14 9.32 -5.94 -15.85
C GLY A 14 9.61 -4.78 -14.89
N ILE A 15 10.44 -3.81 -15.32
CA ILE A 15 10.71 -2.59 -14.55
C ILE A 15 9.41 -1.80 -14.36
N GLY A 16 8.65 -1.56 -15.44
CA GLY A 16 7.36 -0.89 -15.36
C GLY A 16 6.40 -1.61 -14.40
N PHE A 17 6.25 -2.92 -14.54
CA PHE A 17 5.43 -3.74 -13.65
C PHE A 17 5.88 -3.64 -12.18
N SER A 18 7.18 -3.63 -11.90
CA SER A 18 7.72 -3.53 -10.54
C SER A 18 7.41 -2.19 -9.87
N LEU A 19 7.23 -1.12 -10.66
CA LEU A 19 6.98 0.23 -10.19
C LEU A 19 5.47 0.56 -10.11
N PHE A 20 4.60 -0.44 -10.09
CA PHE A 20 3.14 -0.23 -10.12
C PHE A 20 2.61 0.60 -8.94
N GLU A 21 3.29 0.58 -7.79
CA GLU A 21 2.88 1.35 -6.62
C GLU A 21 3.07 2.87 -6.81
N GLN A 22 4.04 3.25 -7.63
CA GLN A 22 4.36 4.65 -7.98
C GLN A 22 3.43 5.24 -9.05
N VAL A 23 2.44 4.47 -9.54
CA VAL A 23 1.42 4.99 -10.45
C VAL A 23 0.54 5.99 -9.70
N GLY A 24 0.81 7.28 -9.91
CA GLY A 24 0.12 8.38 -9.25
C GLY A 24 -1.33 8.55 -9.70
N ASN A 25 -2.11 9.20 -8.83
CA ASN A 25 -3.55 9.47 -9.06
C ASN A 25 -3.82 10.30 -10.32
N SER A 26 -2.87 11.14 -10.75
CA SER A 26 -3.02 11.92 -11.99
C SER A 26 -3.15 11.04 -13.23
N LEU A 27 -2.39 9.95 -13.31
CA LEU A 27 -2.48 9.01 -14.42
C LEU A 27 -3.72 8.12 -14.32
N LEU A 28 -4.07 7.70 -13.10
CA LEU A 28 -5.28 6.90 -12.84
C LEU A 28 -6.57 7.67 -13.19
N ASN A 29 -6.59 8.98 -12.92
CA ASN A 29 -7.72 9.86 -13.15
C ASN A 29 -7.62 10.64 -14.46
N PHE A 30 -6.73 10.23 -15.38
CA PHE A 30 -6.58 10.91 -16.65
C PHE A 30 -7.91 10.85 -17.43
N PRO A 31 -8.46 12.01 -17.86
CA PRO A 31 -9.76 12.04 -18.53
C PRO A 31 -9.63 11.47 -19.94
N THR A 32 -10.41 10.43 -20.21
CA THR A 32 -10.49 9.77 -21.52
C THR A 32 -11.90 9.85 -22.07
N PRO A 33 -12.06 9.93 -23.40
CA PRO A 33 -13.39 9.93 -24.01
C PRO A 33 -14.11 8.62 -23.70
N ARG A 34 -15.37 8.70 -23.30
CA ARG A 34 -16.15 7.52 -22.95
C ARG A 34 -16.44 6.69 -24.21
N PHE A 35 -16.07 5.41 -24.16
CA PHE A 35 -16.32 4.46 -25.23
C PHE A 35 -17.20 3.32 -24.71
N SER A 36 -18.36 3.11 -25.35
CA SER A 36 -19.27 2.02 -25.00
C SER A 36 -19.96 1.53 -26.27
N GLU A 37 -20.10 0.21 -26.40
CA GLU A 37 -20.81 -0.43 -27.52
C GLU A 37 -20.32 0.01 -28.92
N GLY A 38 -19.00 0.25 -29.06
CA GLY A 38 -18.43 0.65 -30.35
C GLY A 38 -18.63 2.13 -30.72
N LYS A 39 -19.21 2.95 -29.83
CA LYS A 39 -19.45 4.38 -30.08
C LYS A 39 -18.81 5.26 -29.00
N PHE A 40 -18.30 6.41 -29.42
CA PHE A 40 -17.89 7.48 -28.52
C PHE A 40 -19.14 8.16 -27.95
N GLN A 41 -19.28 8.15 -26.62
CA GLN A 41 -20.36 8.81 -25.92
C GLN A 41 -19.93 10.20 -25.47
N PRO A 42 -20.88 11.17 -25.37
CA PRO A 42 -20.58 12.47 -24.80
C PRO A 42 -20.21 12.35 -23.31
N GLY A 43 -19.13 13.04 -22.92
CA GLY A 43 -18.58 13.02 -21.57
C GLY A 43 -17.18 12.40 -21.49
N THR A 44 -16.54 12.55 -20.35
CA THR A 44 -15.25 11.93 -20.04
C THR A 44 -15.41 10.89 -18.94
N THR A 45 -14.55 9.89 -18.96
CA THR A 45 -14.43 8.88 -17.91
C THR A 45 -12.94 8.69 -17.60
N THR A 46 -12.61 8.22 -16.40
CA THR A 46 -11.21 7.99 -16.04
C THR A 46 -10.71 6.65 -16.61
N ILE A 47 -9.41 6.52 -16.82
CA ILE A 47 -8.78 5.24 -17.19
C ILE A 47 -9.15 4.15 -16.16
N THR A 48 -9.17 4.53 -14.88
CA THR A 48 -9.53 3.63 -13.80
C THR A 48 -10.97 3.12 -13.94
N ASP A 49 -11.93 3.97 -14.27
CA ASP A 49 -13.32 3.57 -14.44
C ASP A 49 -13.51 2.63 -15.65
N ILE A 50 -12.81 2.88 -16.76
CA ILE A 50 -12.87 2.00 -17.93
C ILE A 50 -12.36 0.60 -17.57
N LEU A 51 -11.24 0.51 -16.86
CA LEU A 51 -10.65 -0.79 -16.51
C LEU A 51 -11.44 -1.49 -15.40
N LYS A 52 -11.94 -0.73 -14.42
CA LYS A 52 -12.73 -1.26 -13.31
C LYS A 52 -14.10 -1.77 -13.78
N TYR A 53 -14.86 -0.97 -14.53
CA TYR A 53 -16.22 -1.33 -14.94
C TYR A 53 -16.26 -2.08 -16.28
N GLY A 54 -15.27 -1.90 -17.15
CA GLY A 54 -15.18 -2.59 -18.44
C GLY A 54 -14.53 -3.97 -18.35
N LEU A 55 -13.47 -4.13 -17.56
CA LEU A 55 -12.70 -5.38 -17.45
C LEU A 55 -12.79 -6.05 -16.07
N ASN A 56 -13.55 -5.47 -15.13
CA ASN A 56 -13.68 -5.97 -13.75
C ASN A 56 -12.34 -6.10 -13.01
N PHE A 57 -11.41 -5.17 -13.26
CA PHE A 57 -10.11 -5.18 -12.59
C PHE A 57 -10.17 -4.49 -11.22
N GLU A 58 -9.48 -5.08 -10.25
CA GLU A 58 -9.23 -4.42 -8.97
C GLU A 58 -8.15 -3.34 -9.10
N LEU A 59 -8.15 -2.36 -8.19
CA LEU A 59 -7.19 -1.23 -8.23
C LEU A 59 -5.71 -1.67 -8.31
N PRO A 60 -5.24 -2.71 -7.58
CA PRO A 60 -3.87 -3.20 -7.75
C PRO A 60 -3.58 -3.75 -9.15
N GLN A 61 -4.56 -4.42 -9.77
CA GLN A 61 -4.43 -4.95 -11.13
C GLN A 61 -4.39 -3.82 -12.15
N ILE A 62 -5.22 -2.79 -11.99
CA ILE A 62 -5.23 -1.58 -12.81
C ILE A 62 -3.86 -0.90 -12.79
N LYS A 63 -3.30 -0.66 -11.59
CA LYS A 63 -1.97 -0.06 -11.42
C LYS A 63 -0.89 -0.88 -12.10
N ARG A 64 -0.87 -2.20 -11.90
CA ARG A 64 0.08 -3.11 -12.55
C ARG A 64 -0.02 -3.09 -14.06
N PHE A 65 -1.24 -3.10 -14.59
CA PHE A 65 -1.49 -3.07 -16.03
C PHE A 65 -0.99 -1.76 -16.65
N ILE A 66 -1.37 -0.61 -16.08
CA ILE A 66 -0.94 0.70 -16.58
C ILE A 66 0.59 0.80 -16.53
N SER A 67 1.20 0.43 -15.41
CA SER A 67 2.65 0.53 -15.22
C SER A 67 3.44 -0.36 -16.19
N ALA A 68 2.97 -1.59 -16.43
CA ALA A 68 3.57 -2.49 -17.41
C ALA A 68 3.49 -1.95 -18.84
N ASN A 69 2.36 -1.34 -19.21
CA ASN A 69 2.18 -0.71 -20.53
C ASN A 69 3.05 0.53 -20.70
N LEU A 70 3.25 1.34 -19.66
CA LEU A 70 4.22 2.45 -19.69
C LEU A 70 5.64 1.92 -19.89
N GLY A 71 6.02 0.88 -19.15
CA GLY A 71 7.31 0.21 -19.31
C GLY A 71 7.52 -0.29 -20.75
N PHE A 72 6.50 -0.93 -21.32
CA PHE A 72 6.51 -1.34 -22.72
C PHE A 72 6.70 -0.17 -23.69
N ALA A 73 5.94 0.92 -23.52
CA ALA A 73 6.05 2.11 -24.35
C ALA A 73 7.45 2.74 -24.30
N ILE A 74 8.05 2.85 -23.11
CA ILE A 74 9.44 3.32 -22.92
C ILE A 74 10.42 2.38 -23.62
N GLY A 75 10.22 1.07 -23.51
CA GLY A 75 11.00 0.07 -24.24
C GLY A 75 10.98 0.29 -25.75
N LEU A 76 9.79 0.47 -26.34
CA LEU A 76 9.65 0.77 -27.77
C LEU A 76 10.31 2.09 -28.18
N ILE A 77 10.15 3.15 -27.38
CA ILE A 77 10.78 4.44 -27.61
C ILE A 77 12.31 4.30 -27.61
N SER A 78 12.87 3.55 -26.66
CA SER A 78 14.32 3.31 -26.58
C SER A 78 14.84 2.58 -27.82
N LEU A 79 14.10 1.59 -28.32
CA LEU A 79 14.44 0.85 -29.54
C LEU A 79 14.35 1.74 -30.78
N PHE A 80 13.34 2.60 -30.86
CA PHE A 80 13.18 3.55 -31.95
C PHE A 80 14.35 4.54 -32.01
N ILE A 81 14.74 5.10 -30.86
CA ILE A 81 15.90 6.01 -30.76
C ILE A 81 17.18 5.26 -31.14
N ALA A 82 17.38 4.04 -30.65
CA ALA A 82 18.55 3.23 -30.99
C ALA A 82 18.62 2.94 -32.49
N PHE A 83 17.50 2.61 -33.12
CA PHE A 83 17.40 2.38 -34.56
C PHE A 83 17.71 3.65 -35.37
N TYR A 84 17.15 4.79 -34.96
CA TYR A 84 17.40 6.08 -35.60
C TYR A 84 18.88 6.49 -35.53
N LEU A 85 19.51 6.36 -34.36
CA LEU A 85 20.94 6.65 -34.16
C LEU A 85 21.83 5.70 -34.96
N TRP A 86 21.48 4.42 -34.99
CA TRP A 86 22.18 3.41 -35.78
C TRP A 86 22.12 3.72 -37.28
N HIS A 87 20.92 4.03 -37.79
CA HIS A 87 20.70 4.37 -39.20
C HIS A 87 21.54 5.58 -39.62
N ARG A 88 21.59 6.61 -38.77
CA ARG A 88 22.38 7.83 -39.02
C ARG A 88 23.89 7.59 -38.96
N ALA A 89 24.35 6.67 -38.11
CA ALA A 89 25.78 6.42 -37.91
C ALA A 89 26.42 5.51 -38.99
N GLY A 90 25.61 4.84 -39.83
CA GLY A 90 26.10 3.97 -40.91
C GLY A 90 26.99 2.81 -40.42
N LYS A 91 26.80 2.36 -39.17
CA LYS A 91 27.62 1.31 -38.53
C LYS A 91 26.93 -0.06 -38.66
N ASN A 92 27.70 -1.15 -38.61
CA ASN A 92 27.14 -2.49 -38.81
C ASN A 92 26.55 -3.15 -37.54
N LYS A 93 26.80 -2.62 -36.33
CA LYS A 93 26.43 -3.27 -35.07
C LYS A 93 25.26 -2.57 -34.35
N LEU A 94 24.03 -2.83 -34.79
CA LEU A 94 22.80 -2.31 -34.14
C LEU A 94 22.71 -2.64 -32.64
N SER A 95 23.15 -3.82 -32.21
CA SER A 95 23.08 -4.24 -30.79
C SER A 95 23.85 -3.32 -29.84
N VAL A 96 24.96 -2.71 -30.29
CA VAL A 96 25.71 -1.75 -29.47
C VAL A 96 24.90 -0.48 -29.26
N PHE A 97 24.20 0.00 -30.30
CA PHE A 97 23.32 1.16 -30.19
C PHE A 97 22.13 0.86 -29.27
N ILE A 98 21.51 -0.31 -29.38
CA ILE A 98 20.39 -0.70 -28.51
C ILE A 98 20.82 -0.68 -27.03
N ILE A 99 21.92 -1.34 -26.68
CA ILE A 99 22.38 -1.43 -25.28
C ILE A 99 22.76 -0.04 -24.74
N ASN A 100 23.56 0.73 -25.49
CA ASN A 100 23.99 2.05 -25.00
C ASN A 100 22.82 3.03 -24.88
N THR A 101 21.92 3.08 -25.86
CA THR A 101 20.73 3.94 -25.78
C THR A 101 19.85 3.54 -24.60
N TYR A 102 19.63 2.24 -24.38
CA TYR A 102 18.83 1.77 -23.25
C TYR A 102 19.45 2.16 -21.91
N LEU A 103 20.77 1.99 -21.75
CA LEU A 103 21.49 2.37 -20.54
C LEU A 103 21.47 3.89 -20.30
N ILE A 104 21.67 4.70 -21.35
CA ILE A 104 21.62 6.16 -21.27
C ILE A 104 20.22 6.64 -20.87
N ILE A 105 19.17 6.10 -21.50
CA ILE A 105 17.79 6.43 -21.15
C ILE A 105 17.48 6.02 -19.72
N GLY A 106 17.88 4.81 -19.30
CA GLY A 106 17.73 4.36 -17.92
C GLY A 106 18.42 5.28 -16.92
N PHE A 107 19.64 5.73 -17.21
CA PHE A 107 20.37 6.66 -16.35
C PHE A 107 19.68 8.02 -16.26
N ILE A 108 19.23 8.58 -17.39
CA ILE A 108 18.53 9.87 -17.45
C ILE A 108 17.16 9.80 -16.75
N LEU A 109 16.43 8.68 -16.90
CA LEU A 109 15.11 8.50 -16.30
C LEU A 109 15.17 8.02 -14.84
N SER A 110 16.31 7.53 -14.35
CA SER A 110 16.43 7.04 -12.97
C SER A 110 16.03 8.06 -11.89
N PRO A 111 16.34 9.38 -12.01
CA PRO A 111 15.88 10.37 -11.04
C PRO A 111 14.37 10.65 -11.16
N LEU A 112 13.79 10.48 -12.36
CA LEU A 112 12.34 10.66 -12.56
C LEU A 112 11.51 9.57 -11.88
N LEU A 113 12.08 8.39 -11.66
CA LEU A 113 11.41 7.32 -10.92
C LEU A 113 11.13 7.72 -9.46
N HIS A 114 11.99 8.56 -8.85
CA HIS A 114 11.76 9.06 -7.50
C HIS A 114 10.72 10.18 -7.42
N LEU A 115 10.39 10.83 -8.56
CA LEU A 115 9.35 11.88 -8.58
C LEU A 115 7.93 11.31 -8.52
N GLY A 116 7.76 10.02 -8.80
CA GLY A 116 6.47 9.31 -8.73
C GLY A 116 6.19 8.68 -7.37
N GLU A 117 7.03 8.90 -6.36
CA GLU A 117 6.75 8.42 -5.01
C GLU A 117 5.43 9.03 -4.54
N SER A 118 4.43 8.19 -4.27
CA SER A 118 3.22 8.61 -3.58
C SER A 118 3.58 8.90 -2.14
N THR A 119 4.31 9.99 -1.90
CA THR A 119 4.57 10.44 -0.54
C THR A 119 3.21 10.79 0.03
N ILE A 120 2.76 10.02 1.02
CA ILE A 120 1.70 10.48 1.91
C ILE A 120 2.29 11.71 2.59
N ASN A 121 2.04 12.88 2.02
CA ASN A 121 2.53 14.13 2.56
C ASN A 121 1.64 14.50 3.73
N CYS A 122 2.04 13.98 4.90
CA CYS A 122 1.50 14.37 6.17
C CYS A 122 1.76 15.88 6.35
N GLN A 123 0.73 16.70 6.16
CA GLN A 123 0.81 18.12 6.52
C GLN A 123 0.85 18.33 8.05
N GLN A 124 0.72 17.25 8.82
CA GLN A 124 0.81 17.24 10.27
C GLN A 124 2.17 16.74 10.76
N ASP A 125 2.60 17.23 11.92
CA ASP A 125 3.75 16.68 12.63
C ASP A 125 3.40 15.29 13.19
N ILE A 126 3.96 14.25 12.56
CA ILE A 126 3.72 12.84 12.93
C ILE A 126 4.25 12.53 14.33
N ILE A 127 5.37 13.13 14.73
CA ILE A 127 5.98 12.88 16.04
C ILE A 127 5.04 13.42 17.13
N LEU A 128 4.63 14.68 17.00
CA LEU A 128 3.68 15.30 17.92
C LEU A 128 2.33 14.56 17.93
N SER A 129 1.89 14.05 16.78
CA SER A 129 0.66 13.26 16.69
C SER A 129 0.77 11.95 17.48
N HIS A 130 1.91 11.25 17.43
CA HIS A 130 2.15 10.05 18.23
C HIS A 130 2.25 10.35 19.72
N GLU A 131 2.89 11.45 20.13
CA GLU A 131 2.98 11.88 21.52
C GLU A 131 1.58 12.20 22.09
N ASN A 132 0.81 13.01 21.38
CA ASN A 132 -0.55 13.37 21.80
C ASN A 132 -1.47 12.15 21.89
N LEU A 133 -1.38 11.25 20.91
CA LEU A 133 -2.15 10.01 20.92
C LEU A 133 -1.68 9.07 22.02
N GLY A 134 -0.38 8.96 22.26
CA GLY A 134 0.18 8.16 23.34
C GLY A 134 -0.25 8.65 24.72
N ASN A 135 -0.22 9.96 24.95
CA ASN A 135 -0.73 10.59 26.17
C ASN A 135 -2.22 10.31 26.37
N TYR A 136 -3.03 10.47 25.32
CA TYR A 136 -4.44 10.14 25.36
C TYR A 136 -4.68 8.67 25.73
N LEU A 137 -3.96 7.74 25.10
CA LEU A 137 -4.06 6.30 25.41
C LEU A 137 -3.62 6.01 26.86
N ALA A 138 -2.57 6.67 27.35
CA ALA A 138 -2.11 6.50 28.73
C ALA A 138 -3.15 6.97 29.77
N GLU A 139 -3.99 7.94 29.43
CA GLU A 139 -5.09 8.40 30.30
C GLU A 139 -6.26 7.42 30.37
N ILE A 140 -6.60 6.77 29.24
CA ILE A 140 -7.82 5.95 29.15
C ILE A 140 -7.57 4.45 29.33
N VAL A 141 -6.36 3.95 29.06
CA VAL A 141 -6.02 2.54 29.19
C VAL A 141 -5.65 2.26 30.65
N PRO A 142 -6.42 1.43 31.38
CA PRO A 142 -6.08 1.09 32.75
C PRO A 142 -4.75 0.34 32.83
N ALA A 143 -4.02 0.56 33.93
CA ALA A 143 -2.79 -0.18 34.17
C ALA A 143 -3.04 -1.70 34.21
N ASN A 144 -2.11 -2.47 33.64
CA ASN A 144 -2.17 -3.93 33.50
C ASN A 144 -3.28 -4.48 32.60
N SER A 145 -4.04 -3.63 31.89
CA SER A 145 -4.97 -4.09 30.85
C SER A 145 -4.24 -4.80 29.73
N LEU A 146 -4.84 -5.88 29.24
CA LEU A 146 -4.41 -6.60 28.04
C LEU A 146 -5.00 -5.94 26.80
N VAL A 147 -4.15 -5.37 25.97
CA VAL A 147 -4.52 -4.56 24.81
C VAL A 147 -4.39 -5.39 23.54
N TYR A 148 -5.51 -5.54 22.83
CA TYR A 148 -5.56 -6.04 21.47
C TYR A 148 -5.31 -4.88 20.49
N TRP A 149 -4.33 -5.04 19.60
CA TRP A 149 -3.97 -4.04 18.60
C TRP A 149 -4.37 -4.45 17.18
N ASP A 150 -5.29 -3.68 16.60
CA ASP A 150 -5.57 -3.63 15.15
C ASP A 150 -5.39 -2.20 14.59
N GLY A 151 -4.48 -1.43 15.17
CA GLY A 151 -4.18 -0.04 14.79
C GLY A 151 -3.23 0.10 13.60
N GLY A 152 -3.16 -0.90 12.72
CA GLY A 152 -2.23 -0.91 11.58
C GLY A 152 -0.77 -1.10 12.00
N ASN A 153 0.16 -0.60 11.19
CA ASN A 153 1.61 -0.68 11.41
C ASN A 153 2.16 0.46 12.30
N ALA A 154 1.28 1.21 12.97
CA ALA A 154 1.63 2.42 13.68
C ALA A 154 1.52 2.22 15.20
N TYR A 155 2.22 1.19 15.71
CA TYR A 155 2.21 0.80 17.12
C TYR A 155 2.88 1.82 18.06
N THR A 156 3.65 2.77 17.51
CA THR A 156 4.44 3.77 18.25
C THR A 156 3.70 4.46 19.41
N PRO A 157 2.41 4.87 19.33
CA PRO A 157 1.72 5.49 20.47
C PRO A 157 1.68 4.62 21.73
N MET A 158 1.70 3.29 21.59
CA MET A 158 1.63 2.36 22.73
C MET A 158 2.88 2.42 23.62
N ILE A 159 4.01 2.97 23.15
CA ILE A 159 5.21 3.13 23.98
C ILE A 159 4.98 4.10 25.16
N TYR A 160 3.98 4.98 25.05
CA TYR A 160 3.63 5.94 26.09
C TYR A 160 2.64 5.38 27.11
N VAL A 161 2.03 4.21 26.85
CA VAL A 161 1.00 3.63 27.72
C VAL A 161 1.68 2.78 28.80
N PRO A 162 1.71 3.24 30.07
CA PRO A 162 2.46 2.54 31.11
C PRO A 162 1.78 1.23 31.47
N HIS A 163 2.57 0.17 31.63
CA HIS A 163 2.12 -1.15 32.11
C HIS A 163 0.99 -1.79 31.28
N ALA A 164 0.81 -1.42 30.02
CA ALA A 164 -0.06 -2.16 29.11
C ALA A 164 0.54 -3.56 28.84
N ARG A 165 -0.29 -4.60 28.97
CA ARG A 165 0.04 -5.93 28.50
C ARG A 165 -0.38 -6.05 27.05
N ILE A 166 0.43 -6.70 26.24
CA ILE A 166 0.28 -6.69 24.78
C ILE A 166 0.47 -8.09 24.23
N PHE A 167 -0.02 -8.34 23.02
CA PHE A 167 0.34 -9.52 22.25
C PHE A 167 1.53 -9.16 21.35
N PRO A 168 2.78 -9.57 21.67
CA PRO A 168 3.97 -9.08 20.98
C PRO A 168 3.96 -9.20 19.45
N PRO A 169 3.41 -10.29 18.84
CA PRO A 169 3.32 -10.37 17.38
C PRO A 169 2.52 -9.23 16.73
N GLN A 170 1.56 -8.63 17.44
CA GLN A 170 0.70 -7.56 16.90
C GLN A 170 1.44 -6.22 16.71
N ILE A 171 2.63 -6.04 17.28
CA ILE A 171 3.45 -4.83 17.06
C ILE A 171 3.69 -4.60 15.55
N ASN A 172 3.93 -5.69 14.80
CA ASN A 172 4.15 -5.67 13.36
C ASN A 172 2.89 -6.02 12.55
N ASN A 173 1.74 -6.16 13.22
CA ASN A 173 0.42 -6.40 12.64
C ASN A 173 0.46 -7.43 11.49
N GLY A 174 0.23 -7.00 10.25
CA GLY A 174 0.10 -7.89 9.10
C GLY A 174 1.41 -8.51 8.63
N TYR A 175 2.58 -7.96 9.01
CA TYR A 175 3.88 -8.51 8.58
C TYR A 175 4.24 -9.81 9.30
N THR A 176 3.59 -10.10 10.43
CA THR A 176 3.80 -11.30 11.25
C THR A 176 2.60 -12.25 11.19
N TYR A 177 1.60 -11.94 10.35
CA TYR A 177 0.40 -12.77 10.18
C TYR A 177 0.64 -13.90 9.16
N HIS A 178 0.20 -15.11 9.51
CA HIS A 178 0.25 -16.30 8.67
C HIS A 178 -1.14 -16.90 8.47
N ILE A 179 -1.36 -17.44 7.26
CA ILE A 179 -2.53 -18.26 6.96
C ILE A 179 -2.22 -19.70 7.41
N GLY A 180 -2.94 -20.18 8.42
CA GLY A 180 -2.72 -21.51 9.02
C GLY A 180 -1.47 -21.58 9.90
N GLY A 181 -0.92 -22.79 10.06
CA GLY A 181 0.23 -23.05 10.93
C GLY A 181 -0.15 -23.31 12.39
N ASP A 182 0.74 -23.98 13.12
CA ASP A 182 0.56 -24.26 14.55
C ASP A 182 0.70 -22.97 15.37
N PRO A 183 -0.30 -22.60 16.20
CA PRO A 183 -0.32 -21.32 16.90
C PRO A 183 0.83 -21.18 17.90
N ASP A 184 1.21 -22.25 18.61
CA ASP A 184 2.26 -22.18 19.62
C ASP A 184 3.63 -21.98 18.97
N THR A 185 3.89 -22.67 17.85
CA THR A 185 5.10 -22.50 17.05
C THR A 185 5.17 -21.08 16.47
N LEU A 186 4.08 -20.57 15.91
CA LEU A 186 4.04 -19.21 15.37
C LEU A 186 4.31 -18.18 16.46
N TYR A 187 3.65 -18.30 17.61
CA TYR A 187 3.84 -17.39 18.72
C TYR A 187 5.28 -17.38 19.23
N TYR A 188 5.93 -18.55 19.31
CA TYR A 188 7.34 -18.68 19.68
C TYR A 188 8.27 -17.86 18.77
N PHE A 189 7.93 -17.75 17.48
CA PHE A 189 8.67 -16.93 16.51
C PHE A 189 8.14 -15.49 16.36
N SER A 190 7.31 -15.02 17.30
CA SER A 190 6.66 -13.70 17.24
C SER A 190 5.72 -13.50 16.04
N HIS A 191 5.13 -14.59 15.55
CA HIS A 191 4.16 -14.63 14.47
C HIS A 191 2.77 -14.99 14.99
N TRP A 192 1.73 -14.81 14.17
CA TRP A 192 0.36 -15.11 14.58
C TRP A 192 -0.54 -15.53 13.42
N ASN A 193 -1.69 -16.11 13.75
CA ASN A 193 -2.69 -16.58 12.80
C ASN A 193 -4.10 -16.34 13.36
N SER A 194 -5.12 -16.81 12.65
CA SER A 194 -6.53 -16.68 13.04
C SER A 194 -6.90 -17.38 14.35
N GLU A 195 -6.18 -18.44 14.74
CA GLU A 195 -6.45 -19.14 16.00
C GLU A 195 -5.98 -18.34 17.21
N LEU A 196 -4.77 -17.75 17.11
CA LEU A 196 -4.27 -16.79 18.09
C LEU A 196 -5.14 -15.53 18.14
N ASP A 197 -5.56 -15.01 16.99
CA ASP A 197 -6.49 -13.88 16.91
C ASP A 197 -7.76 -14.14 17.75
N ALA A 198 -8.44 -15.26 17.50
CA ALA A 198 -9.65 -15.62 18.22
C ALA A 198 -9.42 -15.71 19.74
N ARG A 199 -8.30 -16.32 20.16
CA ARG A 199 -7.92 -16.43 21.58
C ARG A 199 -7.69 -15.05 22.19
N TRP A 200 -6.91 -14.20 21.53
CA TRP A 200 -6.57 -12.87 22.01
C TRP A 200 -7.79 -11.96 22.11
N ARG A 201 -8.73 -12.07 21.18
CA ARG A 201 -10.02 -11.35 21.26
C ARG A 201 -10.83 -11.76 22.49
N SER A 202 -10.78 -13.03 22.91
CA SER A 202 -11.46 -13.45 24.14
C SER A 202 -10.77 -12.97 25.42
N GLU A 203 -9.48 -12.72 25.37
CA GLU A 203 -8.65 -12.43 26.55
C GLU A 203 -8.45 -10.92 26.78
N ALA A 204 -8.53 -10.10 25.73
CA ALA A 204 -8.23 -8.68 25.81
C ALA A 204 -9.31 -7.87 26.53
N ASP A 205 -8.84 -6.88 27.28
CA ASP A 205 -9.65 -5.91 28.01
C ASP A 205 -9.93 -4.67 27.16
N ILE A 206 -8.96 -4.28 26.33
CA ILE A 206 -9.00 -3.08 25.49
C ILE A 206 -8.73 -3.46 24.04
N PHE A 207 -9.48 -2.87 23.12
CA PHE A 207 -9.33 -3.03 21.67
C PHE A 207 -9.05 -1.67 21.04
N ILE A 208 -7.91 -1.56 20.37
CA ILE A 208 -7.51 -0.37 19.63
C ILE A 208 -7.47 -0.72 18.15
N ILE A 209 -8.35 -0.13 17.35
CA ILE A 209 -8.54 -0.49 15.94
C ILE A 209 -8.46 0.73 15.03
N GLU A 210 -7.97 0.58 13.80
CA GLU A 210 -8.12 1.63 12.78
C GLU A 210 -9.59 1.78 12.37
N ALA A 211 -10.05 3.02 12.14
CA ALA A 211 -11.42 3.32 11.74
C ALA A 211 -11.83 2.60 10.45
N LYS A 212 -10.93 2.50 9.46
CA LYS A 212 -11.16 1.76 8.21
C LYS A 212 -11.35 0.24 8.41
N ARG A 213 -10.87 -0.32 9.52
CA ARG A 213 -11.00 -1.76 9.85
C ARG A 213 -12.25 -2.07 10.65
N TYR A 214 -12.87 -1.07 11.29
CA TYR A 214 -14.08 -1.25 12.11
C TYR A 214 -15.22 -2.04 11.45
N PRO A 215 -15.49 -1.96 10.13
CA PRO A 215 -16.52 -2.79 9.53
C PRO A 215 -16.37 -4.29 9.83
N ASN A 216 -15.14 -4.80 9.98
CA ASN A 216 -14.85 -6.21 10.32
C ASN A 216 -15.02 -6.52 11.82
N TRP A 217 -15.19 -5.49 12.65
CA TRP A 217 -15.28 -5.59 14.10
C TRP A 217 -16.68 -5.32 14.64
N LYS A 218 -17.57 -4.73 13.83
CA LYS A 218 -18.86 -4.20 14.26
C LYS A 218 -19.73 -5.23 15.00
N ASP A 219 -19.70 -6.49 14.56
CA ASP A 219 -20.50 -7.55 15.18
C ASP A 219 -19.92 -8.01 16.52
N PHE A 220 -18.59 -7.95 16.67
CA PHE A 220 -17.91 -8.32 17.91
C PHE A 220 -17.95 -7.19 18.94
N LEU A 221 -17.62 -5.95 18.54
CA LEU A 221 -17.58 -4.76 19.41
C LEU A 221 -18.96 -4.14 19.58
N ASN A 222 -19.90 -4.93 20.11
CA ASN A 222 -21.27 -4.49 20.32
C ASN A 222 -21.38 -3.58 21.57
N PRO A 223 -22.30 -2.60 21.58
CA PRO A 223 -22.42 -1.66 22.71
C PRO A 223 -22.92 -2.25 24.03
N LEU A 224 -23.35 -3.52 24.05
CA LEU A 224 -23.80 -4.19 25.28
C LEU A 224 -22.62 -4.77 26.07
N GLU A 225 -21.56 -5.17 25.37
CA GLU A 225 -20.36 -5.79 25.95
C GLU A 225 -19.15 -4.86 25.94
N PHE A 226 -19.22 -3.76 25.17
CA PHE A 226 -18.09 -2.85 25.00
C PHE A 226 -18.52 -1.39 25.14
N GLN A 227 -17.71 -0.62 25.86
CA GLN A 227 -17.76 0.83 25.91
C GLN A 227 -16.75 1.41 24.92
N GLU A 228 -17.21 2.27 24.00
CA GLU A 228 -16.32 3.03 23.12
C GLU A 228 -15.91 4.35 23.79
N PHE A 229 -14.61 4.66 23.74
CA PHE A 229 -14.10 5.96 24.18
C PHE A 229 -14.26 7.04 23.11
N PRO A 230 -14.26 8.34 23.49
CA PRO A 230 -14.22 9.42 22.52
C PRO A 230 -13.08 9.25 21.53
N LYS A 231 -13.30 9.60 20.25
CA LYS A 231 -12.24 9.47 19.25
C LYS A 231 -11.11 10.46 19.54
N PRO A 232 -9.83 10.03 19.50
CA PRO A 232 -8.71 10.94 19.66
C PRO A 232 -8.69 11.92 18.49
N THR A 233 -8.22 13.14 18.76
CA THR A 233 -8.04 14.18 17.73
C THR A 233 -6.80 13.93 16.87
N ALA A 234 -5.80 13.24 17.41
CA ALA A 234 -4.58 12.85 16.70
C ALA A 234 -4.72 11.46 16.09
N SER A 235 -4.12 11.27 14.91
CA SER A 235 -4.08 10.00 14.18
C SER A 235 -2.63 9.51 14.07
N PRO A 236 -2.38 8.20 14.19
CA PRO A 236 -1.04 7.64 14.09
C PRO A 236 -0.51 7.59 12.64
N ALA A 237 -1.38 7.80 11.64
CA ALA A 237 -1.00 7.96 10.25
C ALA A 237 -1.92 8.94 9.52
N CYS A 238 -1.46 9.47 8.39
CA CYS A 238 -2.18 10.51 7.64
C CYS A 238 -3.02 9.97 6.49
N SER A 239 -3.06 8.64 6.33
CA SER A 239 -3.98 8.00 5.40
C SER A 239 -5.40 8.06 5.95
N GLU A 240 -6.37 8.29 5.07
CA GLU A 240 -7.80 8.26 5.41
C GLU A 240 -8.17 6.95 6.15
N GLY A 241 -8.90 7.07 7.26
CA GLY A 241 -9.37 5.94 8.05
C GLY A 241 -8.32 5.31 8.96
N ALA A 242 -7.14 5.92 9.12
CA ALA A 242 -6.12 5.51 10.10
C ALA A 242 -6.40 6.01 11.53
N GLU A 243 -7.44 6.82 11.73
CA GLU A 243 -7.85 7.26 13.06
C GLU A 243 -8.18 6.05 13.92
N LEU A 244 -7.83 6.11 15.21
CA LEU A 244 -8.08 5.00 16.11
C LEU A 244 -9.47 5.07 16.72
N ARG A 245 -10.10 3.90 16.86
CA ARG A 245 -11.28 3.69 17.71
C ARG A 245 -10.87 2.78 18.85
N ILE A 246 -11.23 3.17 20.07
CA ILE A 246 -10.79 2.48 21.29
C ILE A 246 -12.02 1.98 22.03
N PHE A 247 -12.01 0.70 22.37
CA PHE A 247 -13.10 0.03 23.05
C PHE A 247 -12.58 -0.66 24.30
N GLN A 248 -13.34 -0.60 25.37
CA GLN A 248 -13.11 -1.34 26.59
C GLN A 248 -14.21 -2.37 26.79
N ARG A 249 -13.82 -3.60 27.11
CA ARG A 249 -14.75 -4.64 27.53
C ARG A 249 -15.39 -4.24 28.87
N ILE A 250 -16.71 -4.30 28.92
CA ILE A 250 -17.47 -4.08 30.15
C ILE A 250 -17.31 -5.32 31.05
N PRO A 251 -16.99 -5.16 32.34
CA PRO A 251 -16.89 -6.28 33.28
C PRO A 251 -18.17 -7.11 33.45
#